data_AF-A0A376KXI8-F1
#
_entry.id   AF-A0A376KXI8-F1
#
_cell.length_a   1.000
_cell.length_b   1.000
_cell.length_c   1.000
_cell.angle_alpha   90.00
_cell.angle_beta   90.00
_cell.angle_gamma   90.00
#
_symmetry.space_group_name_H-M   'P 1'
#
loop_
_entity.id
_entity.type
_entity.pdbx_description
1 polymer ?
#
loop_
_entity_poly.entity_id
_entity_poly.type
_entity_poly.pdbx_seq_one_letter_code
_entity_poly.pdbx_strand_id
1 'polypeptide(L)' 'MTMYATLEEAIDAAREEFLADNPGIDAEDANVQQFNAQKYVLQDGDIMWQVEFFADEGEEGECLPMLSGEAAQSVF' A
#
# COMPACT_ATOMS: atom_id res chain seq x y z
N MET A 1 -10.59 -2.22 5.01
CA MET A 1 -11.38 -1.72 3.85
C MET A 1 -11.62 -0.21 3.88
N THR A 2 -10.55 0.57 3.70
CA THR A 2 -10.65 1.97 3.25
C THR A 2 -10.18 2.00 1.79
N MET A 3 -10.96 2.61 0.91
CA MET A 3 -10.65 2.72 -0.51
C MET A 3 -10.65 4.19 -0.94
N TYR A 4 -9.84 4.52 -1.94
CA TYR A 4 -9.63 5.89 -2.40
C TYR A 4 -9.92 6.05 -3.88
N ALA A 5 -10.35 7.24 -4.30
CA ALA A 5 -10.72 7.51 -5.69
C ALA A 5 -9.49 7.49 -6.61
N THR A 6 -8.32 7.86 -6.08
CA THR A 6 -7.05 7.87 -6.82
C THR A 6 -6.04 6.89 -6.22
N LEU A 7 -5.12 6.41 -7.06
CA LEU A 7 -4.02 5.54 -6.61
C LEU A 7 -3.05 6.31 -5.69
N GLU A 8 -2.80 7.58 -5.97
CA GLU A 8 -1.90 8.43 -5.18
C GLU A 8 -2.40 8.59 -3.74
N GLU A 9 -3.70 8.90 -3.56
CA GLU A 9 -4.32 8.97 -2.24
C GLU A 9 -4.26 7.62 -1.50
N ALA A 10 -4.46 6.50 -2.23
CA ALA A 10 -4.36 5.18 -1.62
C ALA A 10 -2.93 4.86 -1.15
N ILE A 11 -1.91 5.24 -1.93
CA ILE A 11 -0.51 5.07 -1.57
C ILE A 11 -0.16 5.92 -0.35
N ASP A 12 -0.54 7.19 -0.34
CA ASP A 12 -0.25 8.09 0.78
C ASP A 12 -0.90 7.60 2.07
N ALA A 13 -2.16 7.17 2.01
CA ALA A 13 -2.84 6.62 3.17
C ALA A 13 -2.20 5.30 3.66
N ALA A 14 -1.82 4.40 2.75
CA ALA A 14 -1.15 3.15 3.11
C ALA A 14 0.23 3.41 3.71
N ARG A 15 0.95 4.44 3.25
CA ARG A 15 2.22 4.89 3.85
C ARG A 15 2.00 5.38 5.29
N GLU A 16 0.99 6.21 5.51
CA GLU A 16 0.63 6.70 6.85
C GLU A 16 0.24 5.54 7.79
N GLU A 17 -0.53 4.58 7.30
CA GLU A 17 -0.91 3.38 8.06
C GLU A 17 0.31 2.54 8.44
N PHE A 18 1.20 2.27 7.48
CA PHE A 18 2.44 1.54 7.73
C PHE A 18 3.31 2.22 8.81
N LEU A 19 3.47 3.54 8.75
CA LEU A 19 4.26 4.29 9.75
C LEU A 19 3.56 4.34 11.11
N ALA A 20 2.23 4.39 11.15
CA ALA A 20 1.46 4.34 12.39
C ALA A 20 1.62 2.99 13.10
N ASP A 21 1.66 1.89 12.34
CA ASP A 21 1.88 0.54 12.85
C ASP A 21 3.33 0.27 13.25
N ASN A 22 4.27 1.09 12.76
CA ASN A 22 5.70 1.00 13.04
C ASN A 22 6.22 2.25 13.78
N PRO A 23 5.79 2.47 15.04
CA PRO A 23 6.11 3.69 15.76
C PRO A 23 7.62 3.81 16.04
N GLY A 24 8.18 4.97 15.71
CA GLY A 24 9.61 5.27 15.89
C GLY A 24 10.48 4.95 14.68
N ILE A 25 9.89 4.52 13.57
CA ILE A 25 10.52 4.49 12.24
C ILE A 25 10.03 5.72 11.46
N ASP A 26 10.96 6.54 10.98
CA ASP A 26 10.65 7.63 10.07
C ASP A 26 10.50 7.09 8.64
N ALA A 27 9.80 7.83 7.78
CA ALA A 27 9.57 7.43 6.38
C ALA A 27 10.87 7.14 5.61
N GLU A 28 11.96 7.85 5.93
CA GLU A 28 13.27 7.65 5.29
C GLU A 28 13.98 6.38 5.77
N ASP A 29 13.66 5.88 6.96
CA ASP A 29 14.23 4.68 7.56
C ASP A 29 13.33 3.45 7.39
N ALA A 30 12.12 3.64 6.85
CA ALA A 30 11.17 2.56 6.58
C ALA A 30 11.75 1.58 5.55
N ASN A 31 11.65 0.30 5.87
CA ASN A 31 12.08 -0.79 5.01
C ASN A 31 10.88 -1.65 4.62
N VAL A 32 10.27 -1.32 3.50
CA VAL A 32 9.13 -2.02 2.92
C VAL A 32 9.65 -3.07 1.95
N GLN A 33 9.18 -4.30 2.12
CA GLN A 33 9.56 -5.42 1.27
C GLN A 33 8.43 -5.87 0.33
N GLN A 34 7.20 -5.44 0.55
CA GLN A 34 6.07 -5.81 -0.30
C GLN A 34 5.07 -4.67 -0.45
N PHE A 35 4.65 -4.45 -1.69
CA PHE A 35 3.58 -3.51 -2.07
C PHE A 35 2.44 -4.28 -2.72
N ASN A 36 1.26 -4.17 -2.12
CA ASN A 36 0.05 -4.76 -2.61
C ASN A 36 -0.88 -3.66 -3.11
N ALA A 37 -1.57 -3.91 -4.22
CA ALA A 37 -2.57 -2.99 -4.72
C ALA A 37 -3.72 -3.73 -5.38
N GLN A 38 -4.92 -3.17 -5.23
CA GLN A 38 -6.12 -3.66 -5.89
C GLN A 38 -6.92 -2.49 -6.44
N LYS A 39 -7.22 -2.58 -7.74
CA LYS A 39 -8.14 -1.68 -8.42
C LYS A 39 -9.53 -2.30 -8.43
N TYR A 40 -10.52 -1.50 -8.06
CA TYR A 40 -11.93 -1.84 -8.15
C TYR A 40 -12.60 -0.94 -9.19
N VAL A 41 -13.50 -1.51 -9.99
CA VAL A 41 -14.39 -0.79 -10.89
C VAL A 41 -15.81 -1.02 -10.40
N LEU A 42 -16.44 0.04 -9.92
CA LEU A 42 -17.78 0.02 -9.36
C LEU A 42 -18.84 -0.04 -10.48
N GLN A 43 -20.10 -0.28 -10.12
CA GLN A 43 -21.18 -0.47 -11.09
C GLN A 43 -21.53 0.80 -11.88
N ASP A 44 -21.29 1.97 -11.30
CA ASP A 44 -21.39 3.29 -11.93
C ASP A 44 -20.18 3.60 -12.83
N GLY A 45 -19.15 2.74 -12.83
CA GLY A 45 -17.91 2.91 -13.56
C GLY A 45 -16.83 3.63 -12.77
N ASP A 46 -17.10 4.02 -11.53
CA ASP A 46 -16.12 4.69 -10.68
C ASP A 46 -14.97 3.73 -10.34
N ILE A 47 -13.77 4.30 -10.27
CA ILE A 47 -12.56 3.57 -9.93
C ILE A 47 -12.25 3.86 -8.47
N MET A 48 -12.02 2.79 -7.72
CA MET A 48 -11.52 2.86 -6.35
C MET A 48 -10.25 2.02 -6.22
N TRP A 49 -9.34 2.46 -5.36
CA TRP A 49 -8.06 1.84 -5.11
C TRP A 49 -7.90 1.49 -3.65
N GLN A 50 -7.28 0.35 -3.41
CA GLN A 50 -6.77 -0.06 -2.11
C GLN A 50 -5.30 -0.45 -2.29
N VAL A 51 -4.49 -0.10 -1.31
CA VAL A 51 -3.04 -0.34 -1.29
C VAL A 51 -2.64 -0.76 0.11
N GLU A 52 -1.65 -1.64 0.22
CA GLU A 52 -1.03 -2.04 1.48
C GLU A 52 0.49 -2.13 1.29
N PHE A 53 1.23 -1.79 2.34
CA PHE A 53 2.67 -1.98 2.43
C PHE A 53 2.99 -2.94 3.57
N PHE A 54 3.99 -3.78 3.36
CA PHE A 54 4.39 -4.82 4.29
C PHE A 54 5.91 -4.82 4.47
N ALA A 55 6.36 -5.10 5.70
CA ALA A 55 7.77 -5.10 6.05
C ALA A 55 8.48 -6.37 5.56
N ASP A 56 7.72 -7.44 5.31
CA ASP A 56 8.22 -8.73 4.84
C ASP A 56 7.52 -9.18 3.54
N GLU A 57 8.23 -9.93 2.71
CA GLU A 57 7.64 -10.58 1.54
C GLU A 57 6.75 -11.76 1.95
N GLY A 58 5.60 -11.91 1.28
CA GLY A 58 4.68 -13.02 1.49
C GLY A 58 3.68 -12.82 2.63
N GLU A 59 3.61 -11.61 3.21
CA GLU A 59 2.54 -11.26 4.14
C GLU A 59 1.19 -11.28 3.42
N GLU A 60 0.17 -11.86 4.08
CA GLU A 60 -1.18 -11.92 3.54
C GLU A 60 -1.91 -10.60 3.83
N GLY A 61 -2.41 -9.96 2.77
CA GLY A 61 -3.20 -8.72 2.84
C GLY A 61 -4.56 -8.87 2.17
N GLU A 62 -5.35 -7.80 2.18
CA GLU A 62 -6.62 -7.73 1.44
C GLU A 62 -6.37 -7.60 -0.08
N CYS A 63 -5.23 -7.01 -0.47
CA CYS A 63 -4.85 -6.76 -1.86
C CYS A 63 -3.88 -7.82 -2.41
N LEU A 64 -3.75 -7.84 -3.75
CA LEU A 64 -2.80 -8.72 -4.42
C LEU A 64 -1.37 -8.15 -4.35
N PRO A 65 -0.34 -8.97 -4.07
CA PRO A 65 1.05 -8.53 -4.12
C PRO A 65 1.46 -8.20 -5.56
N MET A 66 2.02 -7.00 -5.74
CA MET A 66 2.39 -6.48 -7.06
C MET A 66 3.90 -6.30 -7.22
N LEU A 67 4.56 -5.74 -6.21
CA LEU A 67 6.00 -5.47 -6.21
C LEU A 67 6.63 -5.95 -4.91
N SER A 68 7.92 -6.27 -4.97
CA SER A 68 8.67 -6.68 -3.79
C SER A 68 10.10 -6.14 -3.76
N GLY A 69 10.73 -6.20 -2.59
CA GLY A 69 12.06 -5.67 -2.31
C GLY A 69 12.20 -4.18 -2.71
N GLU A 70 13.30 -3.83 -3.38
CA GLU A 70 13.59 -2.46 -3.82
C GLU A 70 12.48 -1.85 -4.71
N ALA A 71 11.76 -2.69 -5.46
CA ALA A 71 10.65 -2.19 -6.29
C ALA A 71 9.47 -1.72 -5.42
N ALA A 72 9.14 -2.44 -4.34
CA ALA A 72 8.14 -1.99 -3.38
C ALA A 72 8.61 -0.72 -2.67
N GLN A 73 9.86 -0.69 -2.21
CA GLN A 73 10.45 0.48 -1.56
C GLN A 73 10.46 1.73 -2.45
N SER A 74 10.60 1.59 -3.78
CA SER A 74 10.57 2.74 -4.70
C SER A 74 9.20 3.40 -4.85
N VAL A 75 8.12 2.71 -4.45
CA VAL A 75 6.75 3.26 -4.42
C VAL A 75 6.46 3.93 -3.09
N PHE A 76 7.08 3.43 -2.02
CA PHE A 76 7.01 3.99 -0.67
C PHE A 76 7.69 5.35 -0.60
#